data_AF-A0A2V7IT94-F1
#
_entry.id   AF-A0A2V7IT94-F1
#
_cell.length_a   1.000
_cell.length_b   1.000
_cell.length_c   1.000
_cell.angle_alpha   90.00
_cell.angle_beta   90.00
_cell.angle_gamma   90.00
#
_symmetry.space_group_name_H-M   'P 1'
#
loop_
_entity.id
_entity.type
_entity.pdbx_description
1 polymer ?
#
loop_
_entity_poly.entity_id
_entity_poly.type
_entity_poly.pdbx_seq_one_letter_code
_entity_poly.pdbx_strand_id
1 'polypeptide(L)'
;MSLHEDWVRQIDAELDGELTLAERAALARHLAGCPACAGARASHLELRVALARSAGEPHARAVPRPRIRGRMVLLWVALSLLAGAAGGWLAHARWGGPGQGSLEASRAAFVVE
;
A
#
# COMPACT_ATOMS: atom_id res chain seq x y z
N MET A 1 14.77 21.21 0.22
CA MET A 1 14.91 19.78 0.60
C MET A 1 13.61 19.39 1.25
N SER A 2 12.97 18.34 0.74
CA SER A 2 11.67 17.93 1.25
C SER A 2 11.87 17.26 2.61
N LEU A 3 10.93 17.45 3.56
CA LEU A 3 10.99 16.82 4.89
C LEU A 3 11.23 15.30 4.81
N HIS A 4 10.85 14.65 3.71
CA HIS A 4 11.09 13.23 3.46
C HIS A 4 12.58 12.88 3.26
N GLU A 5 13.35 13.72 2.57
CA GLU A 5 14.79 13.51 2.36
C GLU A 5 15.57 13.55 3.69
N ASP A 6 15.14 14.41 4.62
CA ASP A 6 15.74 14.51 5.95
C ASP A 6 15.55 13.22 6.75
N TRP A 7 14.34 12.62 6.67
CA TRP A 7 14.05 11.34 7.30
C TRP A 7 14.82 10.19 6.65
N VAL A 8 15.01 10.20 5.33
CA VAL A 8 15.82 9.19 4.63
C VAL A 8 17.28 9.28 5.09
N ARG A 9 17.84 10.48 5.24
CA ARG A 9 19.20 10.63 5.79
C ARG A 9 19.32 10.13 7.23
N GLN A 10 18.31 10.37 8.07
CA GLN A 10 18.29 9.80 9.42
C GLN A 10 18.21 8.27 9.41
N ILE A 11 17.51 7.67 8.45
CA ILE A 11 17.51 6.21 8.27
C ILE A 11 18.94 5.72 7.99
N ASP A 12 19.69 6.36 7.10
CA ASP A 12 21.07 5.94 6.84
C ASP A 12 21.96 6.05 8.08
N ALA A 13 21.91 7.18 8.79
CA ALA A 13 22.62 7.36 10.06
C ALA A 13 22.20 6.35 11.14
N GLU A 14 20.94 5.88 11.14
CA GLU A 14 20.51 4.79 12.02
C GLU A 14 21.22 3.49 11.72
N LEU A 15 21.28 3.13 10.44
CA LEU A 15 21.85 1.88 9.96
C LEU A 15 23.37 1.85 10.11
N ASP A 16 24.02 3.03 10.09
CA ASP A 16 25.45 3.19 10.36
C ASP A 16 25.75 3.28 11.87
N GLY A 17 24.71 3.32 12.71
CA GLY A 17 24.84 3.34 14.17
C GLY A 17 25.16 4.71 14.76
N GLU A 18 25.08 5.77 13.96
CA GLU A 18 25.47 7.14 14.31
C GLU A 18 24.39 7.91 15.10
N LEU A 19 23.14 7.45 15.05
CA LEU A 19 22.05 8.07 15.80
C LEU A 19 22.20 7.92 17.31
N THR A 20 22.03 9.03 18.03
CA THR A 20 21.83 9.03 19.49
C THR A 20 20.52 8.33 19.87
N LEU A 21 20.36 7.96 21.14
CA LEU A 21 19.13 7.31 21.63
C LEU A 21 17.88 8.17 21.42
N ALA A 22 18.00 9.48 21.61
CA ALA A 22 16.89 10.42 21.46
C ALA A 22 16.42 10.51 20.00
N GLU A 23 17.36 10.61 19.06
CA GLU A 23 17.05 10.67 17.63
C GLU A 23 16.51 9.34 17.12
N ARG A 24 17.06 8.21 17.62
CA ARG A 24 16.56 6.87 17.29
C ARG A 24 15.12 6.69 17.76
N ALA A 25 14.76 7.21 18.94
CA ALA A 25 13.38 7.22 19.42
C ALA A 25 12.46 8.13 18.57
N ALA A 26 12.96 9.28 18.10
CA ALA A 26 12.22 10.15 17.21
C ALA A 26 11.95 9.50 15.85
N LEU A 27 12.97 8.86 15.27
CA LEU A 27 12.86 8.09 14.03
C LEU A 27 11.86 6.93 14.20
N ALA A 28 11.94 6.17 15.30
CA ALA A 28 11.00 5.08 15.56
C ALA A 28 9.53 5.55 15.59
N ARG A 29 9.25 6.71 16.22
CA ARG A 29 7.91 7.32 16.22
C ARG A 29 7.46 7.71 14.81
N HIS A 30 8.36 8.31 14.02
CA HIS A 30 8.06 8.68 12.64
C HIS A 30 7.74 7.45 11.78
N LEU A 31 8.55 6.40 11.85
CA LEU A 31 8.36 5.16 11.08
C LEU A 31 7.05 4.44 11.44
N ALA A 32 6.57 4.58 12.68
CA ALA A 32 5.27 4.06 13.07
C ALA A 32 4.09 4.79 12.38
N GLY A 33 4.27 6.05 11.99
CA GLY A 33 3.26 6.89 11.33
C GLY A 33 3.43 7.07 9.82
N CYS A 34 4.61 6.78 9.26
CA CYS A 34 4.91 7.02 7.85
C CYS A 34 5.28 5.71 7.12
N PRO A 35 4.34 5.10 6.36
CA PRO A 35 4.62 3.85 5.65
C PRO A 35 5.65 4.00 4.53
N ALA A 36 5.78 5.19 3.93
CA ALA A 36 6.78 5.45 2.91
C ALA A 36 8.21 5.37 3.48
N CYS A 37 8.48 6.05 4.59
CA CYS A 37 9.78 5.99 5.26
C CYS A 37 10.05 4.61 5.87
N ALA A 38 9.03 3.93 6.40
CA ALA A 38 9.16 2.54 6.85
C ALA A 38 9.55 1.59 5.70
N GLY A 39 8.99 1.81 4.51
CA GLY A 39 9.36 1.10 3.29
C GLY A 39 10.80 1.39 2.86
N ALA A 40 11.21 2.66 2.85
CA ALA A 40 12.58 3.07 2.50
C ALA A 40 13.62 2.38 3.40
N ARG A 41 13.42 2.39 4.73
CA ARG A 41 14.28 1.70 5.69
C ARG A 41 14.39 0.20 5.43
N ALA A 42 13.27 -0.46 5.12
CA ALA A 42 13.28 -1.88 4.81
C ALA A 42 14.10 -2.19 3.53
N SER A 43 13.96 -1.36 2.49
CA SER A 43 14.74 -1.49 1.25
C SER A 43 16.25 -1.32 1.47
N HIS A 44 16.66 -0.33 2.29
CA HIS A 44 18.08 -0.12 2.61
C HIS A 44 18.68 -1.31 3.34
N LEU A 45 17.96 -1.84 4.34
CA LEU A 45 18.37 -3.04 5.07
C LEU A 45 18.49 -4.26 4.15
N GLU A 46 17.58 -4.43 3.20
CA GLU A 46 17.61 -5.56 2.26
C GLU A 46 18.82 -5.52 1.33
N LEU A 47 19.16 -4.32 0.82
CA LEU A 47 20.38 -4.13 0.04
C LEU A 47 21.62 -4.49 0.85
N ARG A 48 21.73 -4.02 2.10
CA ARG A 48 22.86 -4.36 2.98
C ARG A 48 22.94 -5.86 3.26
N VAL A 49 21.80 -6.52 3.51
CA VAL A 49 21.74 -7.97 3.72
C VAL A 49 22.13 -8.73 2.44
N ALA A 50 21.64 -8.32 1.28
CA ALA A 50 21.99 -8.94 0.01
C ALA A 50 23.49 -8.81 -0.29
N LEU A 51 24.07 -7.64 -0.04
CA LEU A 51 25.51 -7.40 -0.18
C LEU A 51 26.30 -8.30 0.79
N ALA A 52 25.93 -8.34 2.07
CA ALA A 52 26.58 -9.21 3.05
C ALA A 52 26.54 -10.69 2.63
N ARG A 53 25.39 -11.19 2.16
CA ARG A 53 25.28 -12.56 1.65
C ARG A 53 26.17 -12.80 0.44
N SER A 54 26.23 -11.86 -0.49
CA SER A 54 27.10 -11.96 -1.67
C SER A 54 28.59 -11.98 -1.30
N ALA A 55 28.96 -11.35 -0.20
CA ALA A 55 30.32 -11.37 0.36
C ALA A 55 30.64 -12.65 1.16
N GLY A 56 29.72 -13.62 1.22
CA GLY A 56 29.93 -14.90 1.91
C GLY A 56 29.54 -14.90 3.38
N GLU A 57 28.72 -13.94 3.83
CA GLU A 57 28.15 -13.92 5.19
C GLU A 57 26.77 -14.60 5.22
N PRO A 58 26.67 -15.93 5.46
CA PRO A 58 25.39 -16.65 5.46
C PRO A 58 24.48 -16.25 6.62
N HIS A 59 25.04 -15.65 7.67
CA HIS A 59 24.31 -15.22 8.87
C HIS A 59 23.57 -13.88 8.69
N ALA A 60 23.68 -13.24 7.51
CA ALA A 60 22.92 -12.03 7.20
C ALA A 60 21.41 -12.33 7.17
N ARG A 61 20.75 -12.07 8.30
CA ARG A 61 19.33 -12.36 8.55
C ARG A 61 18.43 -11.57 7.60
N ALA A 62 17.33 -12.20 7.17
CA ALA A 62 16.32 -11.54 6.36
C ALA A 62 15.67 -10.37 7.13
N VAL A 63 15.43 -9.27 6.42
CA VAL A 63 14.82 -8.07 6.97
C VAL A 63 13.30 -8.28 7.04
N PRO A 64 12.66 -8.16 8.21
CA PRO A 64 11.21 -8.21 8.29
C PRO A 64 10.64 -6.96 7.61
N ARG A 65 9.96 -7.14 6.47
CA ARG A 65 9.21 -6.05 5.84
C ARG A 65 7.94 -5.74 6.64
N PRO A 66 7.53 -4.45 6.74
CA PRO A 66 6.18 -4.11 7.13
C PRO A 66 5.23 -4.68 6.08
N ARG A 67 4.63 -5.83 6.38
CA ARG A 67 3.63 -6.45 5.50
C ARG A 67 2.42 -5.54 5.47
N ILE A 68 1.98 -5.18 4.26
CA ILE A 68 0.63 -4.65 4.06
C ILE A 68 -0.31 -5.60 4.80
N ARG A 69 -1.07 -5.06 5.76
CA ARG A 69 -1.99 -5.87 6.57
C ARG A 69 -3.04 -6.44 5.63
N GLY A 70 -2.82 -7.67 5.13
CA GLY A 70 -3.69 -8.29 4.13
C GLY A 70 -5.16 -8.31 4.56
N ARG A 71 -5.41 -8.44 5.87
CA ARG A 71 -6.74 -8.31 6.48
C ARG A 71 -7.41 -6.95 6.23
N MET A 72 -6.64 -5.86 6.27
CA MET A 72 -7.14 -4.51 6.00
C MET A 72 -7.49 -4.34 4.52
N VAL A 73 -6.63 -4.84 3.62
CA VAL A 73 -6.90 -4.83 2.18
C VAL A 73 -8.16 -5.64 1.87
N LEU A 74 -8.27 -6.85 2.42
CA LEU A 74 -9.43 -7.71 2.26
C LEU A 74 -10.71 -7.02 2.75
N LEU A 75 -10.65 -6.34 3.90
CA LEU A 75 -11.77 -5.56 4.44
C LEU A 75 -12.20 -4.46 3.48
N TRP A 76 -11.25 -3.69 2.94
CA TRP A 76 -11.57 -2.63 1.98
C TRP A 76 -12.14 -3.17 0.68
N VAL A 77 -11.61 -4.28 0.16
CA VAL A 77 -12.16 -4.95 -1.02
C VAL A 77 -13.60 -5.41 -0.76
N ALA A 78 -13.84 -6.08 0.37
CA ALA A 78 -15.17 -6.55 0.73
C ALA A 78 -16.16 -5.38 0.88
N LEU A 79 -15.73 -4.28 1.52
CA LEU A 79 -16.55 -3.08 1.68
C LEU A 79 -16.92 -2.45 0.33
N SER A 80 -15.95 -2.33 -0.59
CA SER A 80 -16.20 -1.81 -1.95
C SER A 80 -17.16 -2.69 -2.74
N LEU A 81 -17.04 -4.01 -2.65
CA LEU A 81 -17.96 -4.95 -3.30
C LEU A 81 -19.37 -4.85 -2.73
N LEU A 82 -19.51 -4.78 -1.41
CA LEU A 82 -20.80 -4.61 -0.74
C LEU A 82 -21.46 -3.28 -1.12
N ALA A 83 -20.68 -2.19 -1.16
CA ALA A 83 -21.17 -0.88 -1.59
C ALA A 83 -21.67 -0.90 -3.05
N GLY A 84 -20.89 -1.52 -3.95
CA GLY A 84 -21.28 -1.70 -5.35
C GLY A 84 -22.55 -2.54 -5.53
N ALA A 85 -22.65 -3.67 -4.81
CA ALA A 85 -23.82 -4.55 -4.84
C ALA A 85 -25.07 -3.86 -4.29
N ALA A 86 -24.95 -3.15 -3.16
CA ALA A 86 -26.06 -2.40 -2.56
C ALA A 86 -26.52 -1.26 -3.48
N GLY A 87 -25.58 -0.52 -4.09
CA GLY A 87 -25.90 0.52 -5.07
C GLY A 87 -26.63 -0.03 -6.30
N GLY A 88 -26.13 -1.14 -6.87
CA GLY A 88 -26.78 -1.81 -8.00
C GLY A 88 -28.17 -2.34 -7.66
N TRP A 89 -28.36 -2.91 -6.46
CA TRP A 89 -29.66 -3.39 -6.00
C TRP A 89 -30.67 -2.25 -5.80
N LEU A 90 -30.26 -1.14 -5.17
CA LEU A 90 -31.10 0.05 -4.99
C LEU A 90 -31.50 0.67 -6.33
N ALA A 91 -30.57 0.75 -7.28
CA ALA A 91 -30.86 1.23 -8.63
C ALA A 91 -31.90 0.33 -9.33
N HIS A 92 -31.71 -0.99 -9.27
CA HIS A 92 -32.65 -1.96 -9.82
C HIS A 92 -34.05 -1.86 -9.20
N ALA A 93 -34.13 -1.73 -7.87
CA ALA A 93 -35.39 -1.64 -7.15
C ALA A 93 -36.17 -0.35 -7.47
N ARG A 94 -35.47 0.76 -7.75
CA ARG A 94 -36.12 2.06 -7.97
C ARG A 94 -36.41 2.39 -9.45
N TRP A 95 -35.57 1.92 -10.37
CA TRP A 95 -35.66 2.27 -11.80
C TRP A 95 -35.93 1.06 -12.71
N GLY A 96 -35.98 -0.16 -12.13
CA GLY A 96 -36.04 -1.40 -12.89
C GLY A 96 -34.66 -1.89 -13.36
N GLY A 97 -34.59 -3.16 -13.74
CA GLY A 97 -33.36 -3.75 -14.30
C GLY A 97 -33.18 -3.46 -15.78
N PRO A 98 -31.98 -3.74 -16.32
CA PRO A 98 -31.81 -3.79 -17.77
C PRO A 98 -32.86 -4.77 -18.34
N GLY A 99 -33.70 -4.27 -19.24
CA GLY A 99 -34.74 -5.09 -19.87
C GLY A 99 -34.14 -6.29 -20.61
N GLN A 100 -34.92 -7.36 -20.79
CA GLN A 100 -34.47 -8.60 -21.44
C GLN A 100 -34.11 -8.46 -22.94
N GLY A 101 -34.07 -7.24 -23.47
CA GLY A 101 -33.69 -6.95 -24.85
C GLY A 101 -32.17 -7.04 -25.05
N SER A 102 -31.75 -7.41 -26.27
CA SER A 102 -30.33 -7.39 -26.63
C SER A 102 -29.79 -5.96 -26.59
N LEU A 103 -28.48 -5.82 -26.33
CA LEU A 103 -27.78 -4.53 -26.38
C LEU A 103 -27.94 -3.82 -27.74
N GLU A 104 -28.18 -4.57 -28.80
CA GLU A 104 -28.47 -4.05 -30.14
C GLU A 104 -29.83 -3.35 -30.22
N ALA A 105 -30.86 -3.89 -29.55
CA ALA A 105 -32.18 -3.27 -29.48
C ALA A 105 -32.15 -1.93 -28.72
N SER A 106 -31.35 -1.85 -27.65
CA SER A 106 -31.17 -0.61 -26.88
C SER A 106 -30.39 0.45 -27.66
N ARG A 107 -29.41 0.07 -28.49
CA ARG A 107 -28.67 1.01 -29.34
C ARG A 107 -29.54 1.64 -30.42
N ALA A 108 -30.47 0.89 -31.00
CA ALA A 108 -31.40 1.41 -32.00
C ALA A 108 -32.30 2.54 -31.43
N ALA A 109 -32.62 2.50 -30.14
CA ALA A 109 -33.43 3.53 -29.49
C ALA A 109 -32.69 4.88 -29.31
N PHE A 110 -31.37 4.87 -29.15
CA PHE A 110 -30.56 6.09 -28.95
C PHE A 110 -30.09 6.75 -30.25
N VAL A 111 -30.23 6.09 -31.41
CA VAL A 111 -29.79 6.61 -32.72
C VAL A 111 -30.94 7.26 -33.51
N VAL A 112 -32.19 7.06 -33.08
CA VAL A 112 -33.39 7.60 -33.73
C VAL A 112 -33.81 8.97 -33.15
N GLU A 113 -33.05 9.50 -32.18
CA GLU A 113 -33.23 10.84 -31.62
C GLU A 113 -32.23 11.85 -32.20
#